data_AF-A0A956TPY6-F1
#
_entry.id   AF-A0A956TPY6-F1
#
_cell.length_a   1.000
_cell.length_b   1.000
_cell.length_c   1.000
_cell.angle_alpha   90.00
_cell.angle_beta   90.00
_cell.angle_gamma   90.00
#
_symmetry.space_group_name_H-M   'P 1'
#
loop_
_entity.id
_entity.type
_entity.pdbx_description
1 polymer ?
#
loop_
_entity_poly.entity_id
_entity_poly.type
_entity_poly.pdbx_seq_one_letter_code
_entity_poly.pdbx_strand_id
1 'polypeptide(L)'
;MSFRTRLQGFVENRQKIQIWYGMGCHNTVTGRVLSVDHDHIDVESYSHESDGQIHIRRILIPLHLILHIDITTAEIAEDDESFDTKVEEKEGGKEAKKAQAVIDLPDAPRGYAVKVLSQLNSTFSNRFSRMTAGPGGIYFSVDGSVWFVDNSGQPTEYARIRGNSTISGLRFDRKGVLYVATIQGIVYKIDPNKSGRILAQLDGNKTGGGTFLSDLAIGPREEVYVSNFPSNTGGIFKIDKAGDAEVLIGGPGHGTQGLLLDPDGFLWCLEHATGSVV
;
A
#
# COMPACT_ATOMS: atom_id res chain seq x y z
N MET A 1 -26.58 -4.03 -16.66
CA MET A 1 -26.35 -2.57 -16.86
C MET A 1 -24.87 -2.38 -17.13
N SER A 2 -24.48 -1.72 -18.23
CA SER A 2 -23.06 -1.57 -18.59
C SER A 2 -22.32 -0.70 -17.57
N PHE A 3 -21.03 -0.97 -17.34
CA PHE A 3 -20.15 -0.13 -16.50
C PHE A 3 -20.25 1.35 -16.90
N ARG A 4 -20.29 1.63 -18.21
CA ARG A 4 -20.46 2.97 -18.77
C ARG A 4 -21.80 3.63 -18.38
N THR A 5 -22.88 2.85 -18.36
CA THR A 5 -24.21 3.36 -17.94
C THR A 5 -24.21 3.75 -16.46
N ARG A 6 -23.47 3.03 -15.61
CA ARG A 6 -23.31 3.40 -14.19
C ARG A 6 -22.47 4.67 -14.02
N LEU A 7 -21.37 4.81 -14.77
CA LEU A 7 -20.54 6.00 -14.73
C LEU A 7 -21.28 7.25 -15.20
N GLN A 8 -22.15 7.12 -16.21
CA GLN A 8 -22.99 8.23 -16.67
C GLN A 8 -23.92 8.74 -15.56
N GLY A 9 -24.42 7.86 -14.69
CA GLY A 9 -25.19 8.24 -13.51
C GLY A 9 -24.41 9.10 -12.52
N PHE A 10 -23.08 8.95 -12.41
CA PHE A 10 -22.25 9.83 -11.58
C PHE A 10 -22.14 11.24 -12.15
N VAL A 11 -22.09 11.36 -13.48
CA VAL A 11 -22.10 12.65 -14.18
C VAL A 11 -23.41 13.38 -13.93
N GLU A 12 -24.54 12.69 -14.13
CA GLU A 12 -25.88 13.27 -13.99
C GLU A 12 -26.17 13.75 -12.56
N ASN A 13 -25.71 13.00 -11.56
CA ASN A 13 -25.90 13.33 -10.14
C ASN A 13 -24.80 14.23 -9.57
N ARG A 14 -23.78 14.62 -10.37
CA ARG A 14 -22.55 15.29 -9.89
C ARG A 14 -21.96 14.61 -8.66
N GLN A 15 -22.03 13.28 -8.63
CA GLN A 15 -21.65 12.46 -7.50
C GLN A 15 -20.15 12.64 -7.25
N LYS A 16 -19.77 12.92 -5.99
CA LYS A 16 -18.37 12.86 -5.59
C LYS A 16 -17.95 11.40 -5.48
N ILE A 17 -16.78 11.08 -6.02
CA ILE A 17 -16.21 9.75 -6.00
C ILE A 17 -14.72 9.81 -5.69
N GLN A 18 -14.19 8.71 -5.16
CA GLN A 18 -12.76 8.47 -5.05
C GLN A 18 -12.38 7.36 -6.04
N ILE A 19 -11.41 7.62 -6.92
CA ILE A 19 -10.93 6.67 -7.93
C ILE A 19 -9.49 6.29 -7.62
N TRP A 20 -9.23 4.98 -7.59
CA TRP A 20 -7.87 4.43 -7.58
C TRP A 20 -7.49 4.01 -9.00
N TYR A 21 -6.39 4.56 -9.50
CA TYR A 21 -5.95 4.33 -10.88
C TYR A 21 -4.42 4.30 -11.02
N GLY A 22 -3.94 3.61 -12.05
CA GLY A 22 -2.52 3.55 -12.41
C GLY A 22 -1.92 2.15 -12.36
N MET A 23 -0.82 1.94 -13.09
CA MET A 23 -0.03 0.71 -13.04
C MET A 23 1.19 0.93 -12.14
N GLY A 24 1.31 0.17 -11.05
CA GLY A 24 2.49 0.15 -10.17
C GLY A 24 2.52 1.21 -9.06
N CYS A 25 1.93 2.39 -9.26
CA CYS A 25 1.69 3.39 -8.21
C CYS A 25 0.19 3.68 -8.14
N HIS A 26 -0.44 3.39 -7.00
CA HIS A 26 -1.86 3.69 -6.80
C HIS A 26 -2.01 5.21 -6.69
N ASN A 27 -2.48 5.85 -7.76
CA ASN A 27 -2.91 7.24 -7.68
C ASN A 27 -4.36 7.26 -7.20
N THR A 28 -4.66 8.19 -6.30
CA THR A 28 -6.01 8.41 -5.82
C THR A 28 -6.46 9.79 -6.25
N VAL A 29 -7.57 9.87 -6.97
CA VAL A 29 -8.28 11.15 -7.17
C VAL A 29 -9.56 11.13 -6.35
N THR A 30 -9.86 12.23 -5.67
CA THR A 30 -11.17 12.46 -5.05
C THR A 30 -11.77 13.69 -5.69
N GLY A 31 -12.97 13.55 -6.25
CA GLY A 31 -13.53 14.62 -7.06
C GLY A 31 -14.91 14.32 -7.61
N ARG A 32 -15.47 15.28 -8.37
CA ARG A 32 -16.73 15.11 -9.08
C ARG A 32 -16.47 14.65 -10.50
N VAL A 33 -17.25 13.69 -10.98
CA VAL A 33 -17.20 13.26 -12.38
C VAL A 33 -17.88 14.31 -13.25
N LEU A 34 -17.15 14.86 -14.22
CA LEU A 34 -17.66 15.87 -15.15
C LEU A 34 -18.18 15.22 -16.44
N SER A 35 -17.47 14.23 -16.96
CA SER A 35 -17.87 13.50 -18.17
C SER A 35 -17.19 12.13 -18.25
N VAL A 36 -17.74 11.25 -19.08
CA VAL A 36 -17.22 9.91 -19.34
C VAL A 36 -17.30 9.69 -20.85
N ASP A 37 -16.16 9.48 -21.50
CA ASP A 37 -16.11 9.14 -22.92
C ASP A 37 -15.89 7.63 -23.14
N HIS A 38 -15.36 7.24 -24.30
CA HIS A 38 -15.11 5.83 -24.60
C HIS A 38 -13.90 5.27 -23.83
N ASP A 39 -12.91 6.13 -23.56
CA ASP A 39 -11.58 5.73 -23.07
C ASP A 39 -11.22 6.39 -21.74
N HIS A 40 -11.88 7.48 -21.35
CA HIS A 40 -11.54 8.28 -20.18
C HIS A 40 -12.74 8.66 -19.32
N ILE A 41 -12.45 8.89 -18.03
CA ILE A 41 -13.30 9.63 -17.10
C ILE A 41 -12.63 10.96 -16.76
N ASP A 42 -13.42 12.03 -16.81
CA ASP A 42 -12.98 13.39 -16.50
C ASP A 42 -13.46 13.77 -15.10
N VAL A 43 -12.52 14.12 -14.23
CA VAL A 43 -12.77 14.35 -12.81
C VAL A 43 -12.25 15.72 -12.41
N GLU A 44 -13.14 16.53 -11.82
CA GLU A 44 -12.76 17.72 -11.07
C GLU A 44 -12.28 17.29 -9.67
N SER A 45 -10.95 17.22 -9.51
CA SER A 45 -10.27 16.84 -8.28
C SER A 45 -10.18 18.01 -7.31
N TYR A 46 -10.43 17.72 -6.04
CA TYR A 46 -10.17 18.64 -4.92
C TYR A 46 -8.98 18.10 -4.13
N SER A 47 -7.86 18.82 -4.11
CA SER A 47 -6.70 18.47 -3.28
C SER A 47 -6.47 19.52 -2.22
N HIS A 48 -6.40 19.07 -0.96
CA HIS A 48 -5.95 19.90 0.16
C HIS A 48 -4.43 19.81 0.23
N GLU A 49 -3.75 20.90 -0.09
CA GLU A 49 -2.31 21.02 0.14
C GLU A 49 -2.05 21.57 1.56
N SER A 50 -0.82 21.44 2.06
CA SER A 50 -0.45 21.83 3.43
C SER A 50 -0.54 23.34 3.73
N ASP A 51 -0.94 24.13 2.73
CA ASP A 51 -1.16 25.57 2.80
C ASP A 51 -2.60 25.96 3.20
N GLY A 52 -3.48 24.98 3.40
CA GLY A 52 -4.87 25.21 3.76
C GLY A 52 -5.75 25.70 2.61
N GLN A 53 -5.24 25.71 1.37
CA GLN A 53 -6.02 26.06 0.18
C GLN A 53 -6.54 24.81 -0.54
N ILE A 54 -7.78 24.89 -1.00
CA ILE A 54 -8.38 23.86 -1.85
C ILE A 54 -7.92 24.12 -3.29
N HIS A 55 -7.07 23.24 -3.80
CA HIS A 55 -6.67 23.25 -5.19
C HIS A 55 -7.65 22.43 -6.01
N ILE A 56 -8.28 23.08 -6.99
CA ILE A 56 -9.19 22.43 -7.93
C ILE A 56 -8.42 22.15 -9.22
N ARG A 57 -8.33 20.88 -9.61
CA ARG A 57 -7.66 20.47 -10.85
C ARG A 57 -8.54 19.51 -11.63
N ARG A 58 -8.46 19.57 -12.95
CA ARG A 58 -9.15 18.65 -13.84
C ARG A 58 -8.21 17.50 -14.20
N ILE A 59 -8.66 16.26 -14.00
CA ILE A 59 -7.87 15.04 -14.22
C ILE A 59 -8.63 14.12 -15.16
N LEU A 60 -7.98 13.74 -16.25
CA LEU A 60 -8.46 12.71 -17.18
C LEU A 60 -7.83 11.36 -16.82
N ILE A 61 -8.66 10.37 -16.52
CA ILE A 61 -8.23 9.04 -16.10
C ILE A 61 -8.65 8.02 -17.15
N PRO A 62 -7.71 7.25 -17.73
CA PRO A 62 -8.05 6.19 -18.66
C PRO A 62 -8.83 5.07 -17.97
N LEU A 63 -9.95 4.64 -18.55
CA LEU A 63 -10.84 3.64 -17.95
C LEU A 63 -10.14 2.30 -17.69
N HIS A 64 -9.21 1.92 -18.56
CA HIS A 64 -8.44 0.66 -18.44
C HIS A 64 -7.39 0.69 -17.32
N LEU A 65 -7.14 1.86 -16.71
CA LEU A 65 -6.25 2.02 -15.56
C LEU A 65 -6.99 2.11 -14.24
N ILE A 66 -8.34 2.09 -14.26
CA ILE A 66 -9.15 2.15 -13.05
C ILE A 66 -9.11 0.80 -12.35
N LEU A 67 -8.66 0.82 -11.10
CA LEU A 67 -8.61 -0.37 -10.24
C LEU A 67 -9.86 -0.46 -9.38
N HIS A 68 -10.37 0.69 -8.90
CA HIS A 68 -11.51 0.76 -7.99
C HIS A 68 -12.15 2.15 -7.98
N ILE A 69 -13.46 2.20 -7.69
CA ILE A 69 -14.23 3.44 -7.48
C ILE A 69 -15.02 3.31 -6.17
N ASP A 70 -14.80 4.23 -5.24
CA ASP A 70 -15.56 4.36 -3.99
C ASP A 70 -16.45 5.61 -4.04
N ILE A 71 -17.68 5.48 -3.56
CA ILE A 71 -18.71 6.54 -3.52
C ILE A 71 -18.96 6.99 -2.08
N THR A 72 -18.69 6.14 -1.09
CA THR A 72 -19.07 6.34 0.32
C THR A 72 -18.13 7.27 1.07
N THR A 73 -16.85 7.25 0.74
CA THR A 73 -15.82 8.08 1.40
C THR A 73 -15.84 9.54 0.96
N ALA A 74 -16.49 9.85 -0.16
CA ALA A 74 -16.47 11.19 -0.74
C ALA A 74 -17.55 12.14 -0.20
N GLU A 75 -18.61 11.59 0.42
CA GLU A 75 -19.68 12.36 1.07
C GLU A 75 -19.31 12.79 2.50
N ILE A 76 -18.49 12.00 3.20
CA ILE A 76 -18.11 12.24 4.61
C ILE A 76 -17.26 13.52 4.77
N ALA A 77 -16.58 13.98 3.73
CA ALA A 77 -15.69 15.13 3.79
C ALA A 77 -16.38 16.51 3.90
N GLU A 78 -17.71 16.60 3.78
CA GLU A 78 -18.45 17.87 3.96
C GLU A 78 -19.13 18.00 5.34
N ASP A 79 -19.40 16.89 6.04
CA ASP A 79 -20.18 16.94 7.29
C ASP A 79 -19.35 17.35 8.53
N ASP A 80 -18.01 17.29 8.45
CA ASP A 80 -17.12 17.64 9.56
C ASP A 80 -16.94 19.17 9.77
N GLU A 81 -17.48 20.04 8.90
CA GLU A 81 -17.31 21.51 9.01
C GLU A 81 -18.56 22.28 9.48
N SER A 82 -19.60 21.62 10.01
CA SER A 82 -20.80 22.33 10.50
C SER A 82 -21.29 21.91 11.89
N PHE A 83 -20.43 21.88 12.91
CA PHE A 83 -20.90 21.91 14.30
C PHE A 83 -19.99 22.73 15.21
N ASP A 84 -19.96 24.04 14.98
CA ASP A 84 -19.61 24.99 16.04
C ASP A 84 -20.91 25.42 16.74
N THR A 85 -21.28 24.72 17.80
CA THR A 85 -22.20 25.26 18.80
C THR A 85 -21.77 24.80 20.19
N LYS A 86 -21.38 25.80 20.99
CA LYS A 86 -21.09 25.72 22.43
C LYS A 86 -22.17 24.93 23.17
N VAL A 87 -21.75 23.97 23.99
CA VAL A 87 -22.49 23.57 25.19
C VAL A 87 -21.50 23.38 26.34
N GLU A 88 -21.77 24.08 27.44
CA GLU A 88 -21.07 24.03 28.71
C GLU A 88 -21.23 22.68 29.43
N GLU A 89 -20.18 22.34 30.19
CA GLU A 89 -20.05 21.43 31.35
C GLU A 89 -21.16 20.41 31.68
N LYS A 90 -20.73 19.14 31.86
CA LYS A 90 -20.81 18.47 33.17
C LYS A 90 -19.93 17.22 33.27
N GLU A 91 -19.31 17.09 34.44
CA GLU A 91 -18.45 16.01 34.90
C GLU A 91 -19.10 14.61 34.89
N GLY A 92 -18.24 13.59 34.73
CA GLY A 92 -18.40 12.29 35.38
C GLY A 92 -19.00 11.16 34.54
N GLY A 93 -18.15 10.29 33.97
CA GLY A 93 -18.58 9.00 33.43
C GLY A 93 -17.44 8.17 32.88
N LYS A 94 -17.20 6.99 33.48
CA LYS A 94 -16.18 6.01 33.09
C LYS A 94 -16.20 5.71 31.58
N GLU A 95 -15.05 5.83 30.92
CA GLU A 95 -14.85 5.38 29.53
C GLU A 95 -15.12 3.87 29.41
N ALA A 96 -16.27 3.54 28.85
CA ALA A 96 -16.54 2.21 28.34
C ALA A 96 -15.73 2.02 27.05
N LYS A 97 -14.82 1.04 27.04
CA LYS A 97 -14.12 0.57 25.83
C LYS A 97 -15.16 0.26 24.75
N LYS A 98 -15.30 1.13 23.74
CA LYS A 98 -16.09 0.84 22.54
C LYS A 98 -15.54 -0.44 21.92
N ALA A 99 -16.34 -1.49 21.93
CA ALA A 99 -16.03 -2.72 21.22
C ALA A 99 -15.84 -2.39 19.74
N GLN A 100 -14.70 -2.80 19.17
CA GLN A 100 -14.45 -2.71 17.73
C GLN A 100 -15.62 -3.33 16.97
N ALA A 101 -16.31 -2.52 16.18
CA ALA A 101 -17.44 -2.97 15.37
C ALA A 101 -16.94 -4.02 14.38
N VAL A 102 -17.53 -5.21 14.44
CA VAL A 102 -17.39 -6.22 13.38
C VAL A 102 -18.21 -5.69 12.21
N ILE A 103 -17.52 -5.25 11.15
CA ILE A 103 -18.19 -4.91 9.89
C ILE A 103 -18.35 -6.22 9.14
N ASP A 104 -19.61 -6.61 8.92
CA ASP A 104 -19.93 -7.74 8.06
C ASP A 104 -19.64 -7.30 6.62
N LEU A 105 -18.47 -7.68 6.09
CA LEU A 105 -18.17 -7.42 4.68
C LEU A 105 -19.10 -8.33 3.85
N PRO A 106 -19.98 -7.76 3.01
CA PRO A 106 -21.05 -8.52 2.34
C PRO A 106 -20.55 -9.66 1.44
N ASP A 107 -19.24 -9.70 1.14
CA ASP A 107 -18.61 -10.66 0.24
C ASP A 107 -17.41 -11.42 0.87
N ALA A 108 -17.33 -11.53 2.20
CA ALA A 108 -16.32 -12.39 2.80
C ALA A 108 -16.44 -13.83 2.22
N PRO A 109 -15.33 -14.44 1.72
CA PRO A 109 -15.39 -15.77 1.14
C PRO A 109 -16.07 -16.74 2.11
N ARG A 110 -16.92 -17.64 1.59
CA ARG A 110 -17.63 -18.61 2.44
C ARG A 110 -16.65 -19.34 3.37
N GLY A 111 -16.92 -19.27 4.67
CA GLY A 111 -16.06 -19.87 5.70
C GLY A 111 -15.08 -18.91 6.37
N TYR A 112 -15.06 -17.63 5.98
CA TYR A 112 -14.22 -16.60 6.58
C TYR A 112 -15.06 -15.50 7.24
N ALA A 113 -14.57 -14.97 8.35
CA ALA A 113 -15.09 -13.77 8.99
C ALA A 113 -14.02 -12.67 8.93
N VAL A 114 -14.43 -11.42 8.71
CA VAL A 114 -13.53 -10.28 8.67
C VAL A 114 -13.79 -9.39 9.88
N LYS A 115 -12.71 -8.92 10.52
CA LYS A 115 -12.77 -7.95 11.61
C LYS A 115 -11.84 -6.79 11.27
N VAL A 116 -12.35 -5.58 11.45
CA VAL A 116 -11.52 -4.37 11.35
C VAL A 116 -10.57 -4.32 12.55
N LEU A 117 -9.26 -4.39 12.27
CA LEU A 117 -8.22 -4.30 13.30
C LEU A 117 -7.93 -2.86 13.70
N SER A 118 -7.93 -1.92 12.76
CA SER A 118 -7.68 -0.50 13.00
C SER A 118 -8.35 0.35 11.92
N GLN A 119 -8.80 1.54 12.29
CA GLN A 119 -9.28 2.56 11.35
C GLN A 119 -8.20 3.61 11.18
N LEU A 120 -7.58 3.65 10.01
CA LEU A 120 -6.51 4.58 9.69
C LEU A 120 -7.09 5.85 9.04
N ASN A 121 -6.54 7.01 9.39
CA ASN A 121 -6.90 8.28 8.75
C ASN A 121 -6.14 8.51 7.43
N SER A 122 -6.44 9.62 6.76
CA SER A 122 -5.84 10.02 5.47
C SER A 122 -4.31 10.15 5.48
N THR A 123 -3.69 10.36 6.65
CA THR A 123 -2.24 10.46 6.80
C THR A 123 -1.53 9.13 6.50
N PHE A 124 -2.23 8.01 6.73
CA PHE A 124 -1.72 6.66 6.47
C PHE A 124 -2.23 6.12 5.13
N SER A 125 -3.52 6.24 4.84
CA SER A 125 -4.18 5.53 3.72
C SER A 125 -3.56 5.85 2.36
N ASN A 126 -3.18 7.11 2.12
CA ASN A 126 -2.66 7.56 0.82
C ASN A 126 -1.17 7.22 0.61
N ARG A 127 -0.49 6.71 1.64
CA ARG A 127 0.96 6.49 1.67
C ARG A 127 1.34 5.09 2.12
N PHE A 128 0.32 4.24 2.30
CA PHE A 128 0.46 2.83 2.65
C PHE A 128 1.05 2.06 1.48
N SER A 129 2.08 1.25 1.72
CA SER A 129 2.74 0.49 0.65
C SER A 129 2.79 -1.02 0.89
N ARG A 130 3.09 -1.48 2.12
CA ARG A 130 3.26 -2.90 2.43
C ARG A 130 2.74 -3.25 3.81
N MET A 131 2.44 -4.53 4.00
CA MET A 131 2.01 -5.10 5.27
C MET A 131 2.54 -6.52 5.46
N THR A 132 2.84 -6.86 6.70
CA THR A 132 3.20 -8.21 7.10
C THR A 132 2.66 -8.52 8.49
N ALA A 133 2.27 -9.77 8.71
CA ALA A 133 2.14 -10.27 10.07
C ALA A 133 3.53 -10.43 10.69
N GLY A 134 3.60 -10.28 12.00
CA GLY A 134 4.82 -10.45 12.78
C GLY A 134 4.51 -10.76 14.25
N PRO A 135 5.52 -10.71 15.12
CA PRO A 135 5.33 -10.92 16.55
C PRO A 135 4.27 -9.96 17.13
N GLY A 136 3.19 -10.52 17.68
CA GLY A 136 2.18 -9.76 18.44
C GLY A 136 1.15 -8.96 17.61
N GLY A 137 1.26 -8.92 16.28
CA GLY A 137 0.29 -8.16 15.48
C GLY A 137 0.69 -7.97 14.02
N ILE A 138 0.18 -6.88 13.46
CA ILE A 138 0.35 -6.51 12.06
C ILE A 138 1.29 -5.31 11.97
N TYR A 139 2.20 -5.38 11.01
CA TYR A 139 3.13 -4.32 10.68
C TYR A 139 2.83 -3.82 9.28
N PHE A 140 2.89 -2.51 9.09
CA PHE A 140 2.68 -1.92 7.78
C PHE A 140 3.57 -0.70 7.56
N SER A 141 3.87 -0.38 6.31
CA SER A 141 4.71 0.75 5.96
C SER A 141 3.91 1.93 5.45
N VAL A 142 4.36 3.12 5.87
CA VAL A 142 3.92 4.41 5.37
C VAL A 142 5.16 5.24 5.11
N ASP A 143 5.42 5.57 3.85
CA ASP A 143 6.67 6.17 3.40
C ASP A 143 7.91 5.38 3.88
N GLY A 144 8.74 5.99 4.73
CA GLY A 144 9.94 5.40 5.34
C GLY A 144 9.72 4.85 6.75
N SER A 145 8.49 4.88 7.27
CA SER A 145 8.16 4.39 8.61
C SER A 145 7.46 3.05 8.56
N VAL A 146 7.81 2.17 9.49
CA VAL A 146 7.10 0.92 9.79
C VAL A 146 6.24 1.16 11.02
N TRP A 147 4.95 0.97 10.88
CA TRP A 147 3.95 1.03 11.94
C TRP A 147 3.56 -0.37 12.40
N PHE A 148 3.15 -0.47 13.65
CA PHE A 148 2.69 -1.69 14.30
C PHE A 148 1.31 -1.49 14.90
N VAL A 149 0.44 -2.47 14.73
CA VAL A 149 -0.90 -2.54 15.31
C VAL A 149 -1.10 -3.91 15.93
N ASP A 150 -1.41 -3.93 17.23
CA ASP A 150 -1.82 -5.12 17.95
C ASP A 150 -3.36 -5.21 18.07
N ASN A 151 -3.84 -6.12 18.91
CA ASN A 151 -5.27 -6.31 19.16
C ASN A 151 -5.98 -5.11 19.83
N SER A 152 -5.25 -4.10 20.32
CA SER A 152 -5.85 -2.84 20.78
C SER A 152 -6.31 -1.96 19.61
N GLY A 153 -5.76 -2.20 18.41
CA GLY A 153 -6.08 -1.45 17.20
C GLY A 153 -5.41 -0.08 17.09
N GLN A 154 -4.57 0.31 18.05
CA GLN A 154 -3.88 1.60 18.04
C GLN A 154 -2.52 1.49 17.33
N PRO A 155 -2.27 2.25 16.24
CA PRO A 155 -0.99 2.25 15.55
C PRO A 155 0.12 2.88 16.40
N THR A 156 1.30 2.26 16.40
CA THR A 156 2.52 2.78 17.02
C THR A 156 3.69 2.68 16.04
N GLU A 157 4.62 3.64 16.04
CA GLU A 157 5.79 3.57 15.16
C GLU A 157 6.76 2.50 15.68
N TYR A 158 7.06 1.50 14.85
CA TYR A 158 7.97 0.41 15.18
C TYR A 158 9.43 0.77 14.84
N ALA A 159 9.65 1.28 13.63
CA ALA A 159 10.95 1.67 13.12
C ALA A 159 10.82 2.75 12.03
N ARG A 160 11.88 3.52 11.80
CA ARG A 160 11.93 4.52 10.74
C ARG A 160 13.25 4.45 9.99
N ILE A 161 13.16 4.22 8.67
CA ILE A 161 14.28 4.37 7.75
C ILE A 161 14.45 5.87 7.49
N ARG A 162 15.65 6.39 7.77
CA ARG A 162 15.97 7.80 7.52
C ARG A 162 16.24 8.05 6.03
N GLY A 163 16.09 9.31 5.62
CA GLY A 163 16.12 9.69 4.21
C GLY A 163 14.75 9.52 3.55
N ASN A 164 14.56 10.12 2.38
CA ASN A 164 13.33 10.03 1.61
C ASN A 164 13.21 8.64 0.95
N SER A 165 13.04 7.61 1.78
CA SER A 165 13.03 6.20 1.40
C SER A 165 11.60 5.69 1.47
N THR A 166 11.09 5.14 0.36
CA THR A 166 9.76 4.52 0.33
C THR A 166 9.95 3.03 0.50
N ILE A 167 9.38 2.46 1.56
CA ILE A 167 9.41 1.03 1.82
C ILE A 167 8.54 0.33 0.78
N SER A 168 9.09 -0.70 0.16
CA SER A 168 8.42 -1.50 -0.87
C SER A 168 8.41 -2.99 -0.57
N GLY A 169 9.14 -3.47 0.43
CA GLY A 169 9.05 -4.84 0.93
C GLY A 169 9.18 -4.88 2.45
N LEU A 170 8.43 -5.78 3.10
CA LEU A 170 8.38 -5.89 4.55
C LEU A 170 8.12 -7.35 4.95
N ARG A 171 9.09 -8.04 5.58
CA ARG A 171 8.89 -9.39 6.14
C ARG A 171 9.71 -9.63 7.40
N PHE A 172 9.13 -10.41 8.31
CA PHE A 172 9.88 -10.99 9.43
C PHE A 172 10.43 -12.36 9.05
N ASP A 173 11.64 -12.66 9.52
CA ASP A 173 12.14 -14.03 9.57
C ASP A 173 11.60 -14.77 10.81
N ARG A 174 11.94 -16.06 10.92
CA ARG A 174 11.54 -16.90 12.05
C ARG A 174 12.17 -16.50 13.40
N LYS A 175 13.22 -15.68 13.38
CA LYS A 175 13.93 -15.19 14.57
C LYS A 175 13.41 -13.82 15.04
N GLY A 176 12.44 -13.25 14.33
CA GLY A 176 11.88 -11.93 14.62
C GLY A 176 12.71 -10.78 14.08
N VAL A 177 13.67 -11.04 13.20
CA VAL A 177 14.38 -10.00 12.45
C VAL A 177 13.47 -9.50 11.34
N LEU A 178 13.29 -8.18 11.25
CA LEU A 178 12.55 -7.52 10.19
C LEU A 178 13.47 -7.15 9.03
N TYR A 179 13.12 -7.59 7.83
CA TYR A 179 13.75 -7.18 6.58
C TYR A 179 12.86 -6.16 5.87
N VAL A 180 13.50 -5.09 5.41
CA VAL A 180 12.83 -3.95 4.76
C VAL A 180 13.52 -3.67 3.43
N ALA A 181 12.79 -3.72 2.32
CA ALA A 181 13.26 -3.27 1.02
C ALA A 181 12.71 -1.88 0.73
N THR A 182 13.49 -1.06 0.00
CA THR A 182 13.07 0.25 -0.45
C THR A 182 13.09 0.36 -1.98
N ILE A 183 12.27 1.25 -2.53
CA ILE A 183 12.26 1.51 -3.99
C ILE A 183 13.59 2.06 -4.51
N GLN A 184 14.50 2.49 -3.63
CA GLN A 184 15.84 2.98 -3.97
C GLN A 184 16.87 1.85 -4.12
N GLY A 185 16.47 0.59 -3.94
CA GLY A 185 17.39 -0.53 -4.09
C GLY A 185 18.15 -0.93 -2.84
N ILE A 186 17.70 -0.50 -1.66
CA ILE A 186 18.38 -0.82 -0.40
C ILE A 186 17.54 -1.83 0.38
N VAL A 187 18.22 -2.85 0.92
CA VAL A 187 17.64 -3.83 1.83
C VAL A 187 18.24 -3.62 3.21
N TYR A 188 17.39 -3.37 4.20
CA TYR A 188 17.75 -3.22 5.59
C TYR A 188 17.39 -4.48 6.38
N LYS A 189 18.22 -4.78 7.38
CA LYS A 189 17.96 -5.79 8.42
C LYS A 189 17.78 -5.04 9.74
N ILE A 190 16.66 -5.27 10.44
CA ILE A 190 16.32 -4.68 11.73
C ILE A 190 16.14 -5.80 12.74
N ASP A 191 17.07 -5.90 13.69
CA ASP A 191 17.05 -6.92 14.73
C ASP A 191 15.89 -6.68 15.73
N PRO A 192 15.47 -7.70 16.51
CA PRO A 192 14.40 -7.56 17.52
C PRO A 192 14.65 -6.45 18.56
N ASN A 193 15.91 -6.11 18.80
CA ASN A 193 16.30 -4.98 19.67
C ASN A 193 16.19 -3.61 18.96
N LYS A 194 15.61 -3.57 17.76
CA LYS A 194 15.42 -2.40 16.89
C LYS A 194 16.72 -1.79 16.36
N SER A 195 17.83 -2.52 16.39
CA SER A 195 19.07 -2.13 15.70
C SER A 195 18.93 -2.39 14.20
N GLY A 196 18.97 -1.33 13.39
CA GLY A 196 18.87 -1.41 11.94
C GLY A 196 20.22 -1.22 11.25
N ARG A 197 20.50 -2.03 10.23
CA ARG A 197 21.66 -1.87 9.34
C ARG A 197 21.29 -2.17 7.89
N ILE A 198 22.08 -1.63 6.96
CA ILE A 198 22.01 -2.03 5.56
C ILE A 198 22.53 -3.46 5.45
N LEU A 199 21.73 -4.34 4.85
CA LEU A 199 22.16 -5.67 4.45
C LEU A 199 22.81 -5.60 3.08
N ALA A 200 22.13 -5.00 2.12
CA ALA A 200 22.60 -4.91 0.74
C ALA A 200 22.11 -3.63 0.06
N GLN A 201 22.90 -3.16 -0.89
CA GLN A 201 22.52 -2.13 -1.85
C GLN A 201 22.65 -2.71 -3.24
N LEU A 202 21.54 -2.79 -3.95
CA LEU A 202 21.43 -3.51 -5.21
C LEU A 202 21.76 -2.60 -6.39
N ASP A 203 22.58 -3.12 -7.30
CA ASP A 203 22.94 -2.45 -8.54
C ASP A 203 21.94 -2.83 -9.65
N GLY A 204 21.01 -1.91 -9.94
CA GLY A 204 19.96 -2.10 -10.94
C GLY A 204 20.48 -2.26 -12.38
N ASN A 205 21.74 -1.92 -12.65
CA ASN A 205 22.35 -2.24 -13.95
C ASN A 205 22.42 -3.74 -14.19
N LYS A 206 22.49 -4.56 -13.13
CA LYS A 206 22.52 -6.02 -13.23
C LYS A 206 21.20 -6.62 -13.75
N THR A 207 20.08 -5.91 -13.68
CA THR A 207 18.79 -6.36 -14.24
C THR A 207 18.35 -5.58 -15.49
N GLY A 208 19.19 -4.69 -16.02
CA GLY A 208 18.91 -3.94 -17.25
C GLY A 208 18.53 -2.47 -17.05
N GLY A 209 18.53 -1.95 -15.81
CA GLY A 209 18.38 -0.52 -15.52
C GLY A 209 17.35 -0.21 -14.42
N GLY A 210 17.80 0.41 -13.34
CA GLY A 210 16.95 0.83 -12.21
C GLY A 210 16.78 -0.24 -11.12
N THR A 211 16.56 0.20 -9.88
CA THR A 211 16.45 -0.67 -8.71
C THR A 211 15.16 -0.39 -7.93
N PHE A 212 14.01 -0.39 -8.61
CA PHE A 212 12.72 -0.21 -7.93
C PHE A 212 12.26 -1.55 -7.37
N LEU A 213 12.78 -1.85 -6.19
CA LEU A 213 12.40 -3.05 -5.46
C LEU A 213 10.90 -3.00 -5.20
N SER A 214 10.23 -4.11 -5.47
CA SER A 214 8.78 -4.18 -5.45
C SER A 214 8.28 -5.03 -4.29
N ASP A 215 8.98 -6.09 -3.87
CA ASP A 215 8.63 -6.92 -2.70
C ASP A 215 9.85 -7.75 -2.25
N LEU A 216 9.74 -8.45 -1.11
CA LEU A 216 10.76 -9.38 -0.64
C LEU A 216 10.19 -10.66 -0.01
N ALA A 217 10.96 -11.75 -0.10
CA ALA A 217 10.72 -13.01 0.60
C ALA A 217 11.99 -13.50 1.30
N ILE A 218 11.85 -14.31 2.35
CA ILE A 218 12.96 -14.76 3.19
C ILE A 218 13.06 -16.29 3.13
N GLY A 219 14.22 -16.78 2.71
CA GLY A 219 14.61 -18.18 2.66
C GLY A 219 14.83 -18.80 4.05
N PRO A 220 14.74 -20.14 4.16
CA PRO A 220 14.96 -20.84 5.43
C PRO A 220 16.39 -20.74 5.94
N ARG A 221 17.38 -20.35 5.11
CA ARG A 221 18.77 -20.15 5.51
C ARG A 221 19.17 -18.66 5.54
N GLU A 222 18.18 -17.79 5.75
CA GLU A 222 18.35 -16.33 5.79
C GLU A 222 18.76 -15.69 4.46
N GLU A 223 18.59 -16.40 3.33
CA GLU A 223 18.65 -15.74 2.03
C GLU A 223 17.45 -14.80 1.88
N VAL A 224 17.66 -13.64 1.27
CA VAL A 224 16.59 -12.69 0.96
C VAL A 224 16.42 -12.63 -0.55
N TYR A 225 15.21 -12.89 -1.01
CA TYR A 225 14.82 -12.74 -2.39
C TYR A 225 14.08 -11.42 -2.54
N VAL A 226 14.44 -10.64 -3.55
CA VAL A 226 13.84 -9.32 -3.77
C VAL A 226 13.48 -9.15 -5.22
N SER A 227 12.23 -8.78 -5.49
CA SER A 227 11.74 -8.53 -6.83
C SER A 227 12.01 -7.08 -7.23
N ASN A 228 12.24 -6.85 -8.53
CA ASN A 228 12.49 -5.54 -9.13
C ASN A 228 11.49 -5.26 -10.27
N PHE A 229 11.09 -3.99 -10.37
CA PHE A 229 10.17 -3.41 -11.35
C PHE A 229 10.85 -2.17 -11.99
N PRO A 230 10.52 -1.70 -13.22
CA PRO A 230 9.47 -2.10 -14.17
C PRO A 230 9.80 -3.21 -15.18
N SER A 231 8.76 -3.61 -15.92
CA SER A 231 8.72 -4.77 -16.86
C SER A 231 9.85 -4.88 -17.88
N ASN A 232 10.55 -3.80 -18.22
CA ASN A 232 11.64 -3.79 -19.19
C ASN A 232 13.03 -4.07 -18.60
N THR A 233 13.18 -4.03 -17.27
CA THR A 233 14.49 -4.13 -16.57
C THR A 233 14.40 -4.82 -15.21
N GLY A 234 13.30 -5.54 -14.97
CA GLY A 234 13.02 -6.20 -13.70
C GLY A 234 13.61 -7.60 -13.61
N GLY A 235 13.40 -8.21 -12.46
CA GLY A 235 13.95 -9.52 -12.14
C GLY A 235 13.89 -9.83 -10.67
N ILE A 236 14.60 -10.87 -10.26
CA ILE A 236 14.71 -11.28 -8.86
C ILE A 236 16.19 -11.34 -8.50
N PHE A 237 16.54 -10.61 -7.44
CA PHE A 237 17.83 -10.75 -6.78
C PHE A 237 17.73 -11.76 -5.64
N LYS A 238 18.80 -12.51 -5.43
CA LYS A 238 19.04 -13.27 -4.21
C LYS A 238 20.20 -12.64 -3.47
N ILE A 239 19.99 -12.42 -2.18
CA ILE A 239 20.94 -11.79 -1.28
C ILE A 239 21.25 -12.79 -0.19
N ASP A 240 22.53 -13.06 0.07
CA ASP A 240 22.91 -13.94 1.16
C ASP A 240 22.96 -13.22 2.52
N LYS A 241 23.33 -13.96 3.57
CA LYS A 241 23.45 -13.42 4.93
C LYS A 241 24.56 -12.37 5.10
N ALA A 242 25.55 -12.34 4.20
CA ALA A 242 26.64 -11.38 4.19
C ALA A 242 26.24 -10.08 3.47
N GLY A 243 25.19 -10.12 2.66
CA GLY A 243 24.73 -9.00 1.84
C GLY A 243 25.15 -9.09 0.38
N ASP A 244 25.80 -10.20 -0.01
CA ASP A 244 26.22 -10.42 -1.40
C ASP A 244 25.00 -10.76 -2.26
N ALA A 245 24.83 -10.02 -3.34
CA ALA A 245 23.66 -10.10 -4.20
C ALA A 245 23.98 -10.64 -5.61
N GLU A 246 23.23 -11.67 -6.00
CA GLU A 246 23.23 -12.26 -7.35
C GLU A 246 21.87 -12.13 -8.02
N VAL A 247 21.85 -12.12 -9.36
CA VAL A 247 20.61 -12.09 -10.15
C VAL A 247 20.19 -13.52 -10.41
N LEU A 248 18.98 -13.90 -9.99
CA LEU A 248 18.39 -15.20 -10.31
C LEU A 248 17.67 -15.18 -11.64
N ILE A 249 16.88 -14.14 -11.85
CA ILE A 249 16.09 -13.89 -13.06
C ILE A 249 16.29 -12.41 -13.38
N GLY A 250 16.53 -12.09 -14.64
CA GLY A 250 16.65 -10.71 -15.08
C GLY A 250 16.54 -10.59 -16.59
N GLY A 251 16.32 -9.37 -17.05
CA GLY A 251 16.26 -9.03 -18.47
C GLY A 251 14.89 -8.49 -18.90
N PRO A 252 14.78 -8.05 -20.17
CA PRO A 252 13.57 -7.43 -20.68
C PRO A 252 12.35 -8.36 -20.60
N GLY A 253 11.22 -7.85 -20.13
CA GLY A 253 9.97 -8.59 -19.96
C GLY A 253 9.75 -9.14 -18.55
N HIS A 254 10.81 -9.29 -17.74
CA HIS A 254 10.75 -9.98 -16.45
C HIS A 254 10.52 -9.07 -15.24
N GLY A 255 9.73 -8.01 -15.39
CA GLY A 255 9.27 -7.24 -14.23
C GLY A 255 8.52 -8.12 -13.26
N THR A 256 9.01 -8.25 -12.03
CA THR A 256 8.35 -9.07 -11.01
C THR A 256 7.86 -8.20 -9.87
N GLN A 257 6.72 -8.57 -9.32
CA GLN A 257 6.12 -8.00 -8.13
C GLN A 257 5.58 -9.14 -7.29
N GLY A 258 5.44 -8.92 -5.97
CA GLY A 258 4.85 -9.94 -5.10
C GLY A 258 5.72 -11.18 -5.00
N LEU A 259 6.32 -11.44 -3.84
CA LEU A 259 7.08 -12.67 -3.64
C LEU A 259 6.43 -13.55 -2.58
N LEU A 260 6.32 -14.84 -2.90
CA LEU A 260 5.89 -15.88 -1.98
C LEU A 260 6.87 -17.05 -2.08
N LEU A 261 7.56 -17.34 -0.98
CA LEU A 261 8.35 -18.56 -0.85
C LEU A 261 7.52 -19.59 -0.09
N ASP A 262 7.27 -20.74 -0.72
CA ASP A 262 6.51 -21.82 -0.11
C ASP A 262 7.39 -22.74 0.77
N PRO A 263 6.78 -23.66 1.55
CA PRO A 263 7.53 -24.58 2.40
C PRO A 263 8.42 -25.58 1.67
N ASP A 264 8.12 -25.90 0.41
CA ASP A 264 8.89 -26.84 -0.42
C ASP A 264 10.11 -26.15 -1.08
N GLY A 265 10.18 -24.82 -0.98
CA GLY A 265 11.28 -24.00 -1.45
C GLY A 265 11.07 -23.40 -2.84
N PHE A 266 9.85 -23.46 -3.38
CA PHE A 266 9.52 -22.75 -4.62
C PHE A 266 9.27 -21.27 -4.31
N LEU A 267 9.96 -20.42 -5.07
CA LEU A 267 9.75 -18.99 -5.05
C LEU A 267 8.79 -18.63 -6.18
N TRP A 268 7.58 -18.23 -5.79
CA TRP A 268 6.54 -17.75 -6.68
C TRP A 268 6.59 -16.24 -6.78
N CYS A 269 6.33 -15.71 -7.97
CA CYS A 269 6.23 -14.28 -8.21
C CYS A 269 5.10 -13.91 -9.19
N LEU A 270 4.61 -12.69 -9.11
CA LEU A 270 3.73 -12.13 -10.15
C LEU A 270 4.60 -11.44 -11.22
N GLU A 271 4.57 -11.98 -12.43
CA GLU A 271 5.18 -11.34 -13.60
C GLU A 271 4.27 -10.22 -14.10
N HIS A 272 4.75 -8.99 -14.04
CA HIS A 272 3.98 -7.80 -14.39
C HIS A 272 3.60 -7.75 -15.88
N ALA A 273 4.46 -8.23 -16.78
CA ALA A 273 4.22 -8.15 -18.22
C ALA A 273 3.06 -9.04 -18.67
N THR A 274 2.90 -10.20 -18.04
CA THR A 274 1.90 -11.21 -18.43
C THR A 274 0.74 -11.30 -17.44
N GLY A 275 0.88 -10.73 -16.23
CA GLY A 275 -0.09 -10.90 -15.14
C GLY A 275 -0.13 -12.31 -14.58
N SER A 276 0.87 -13.15 -14.88
CA SER A 276 0.92 -14.55 -14.47
C SER A 276 1.66 -14.74 -13.15
N VAL A 277 1.26 -15.73 -12.37
CA VAL A 277 2.06 -16.23 -11.26
C VAL A 277 3.02 -17.29 -11.83
N VAL A 278 4.31 -17.07 -11.66
CA VAL A 278 5.40 -17.93 -12.18
C VAL A 278 6.36 -18.34 -11.08
#